data_AF-A0A7V4T6T6-F1
#
_entry.id   AF-A0A7V4T6T6-F1
#
_cell.length_a   1.000
_cell.length_b   1.000
_cell.length_c   1.000
_cell.angle_alpha   90.00
_cell.angle_beta   90.00
_cell.angle_gamma   90.00
#
_symmetry.space_group_name_H-M   'P 1'
#
loop_
_entity.id
_entity.type
_entity.pdbx_description
1 polymer ?
#
loop_
_entity_poly.entity_id
_entity_poly.type
_entity_poly.pdbx_seq_one_letter_code
_entity_poly.pdbx_strand_id
1 'polypeptide(L)'
;MKQTYDVNVKEFKPLVSPASIKEALPLTDDVAKTVIDGRHDIENILQKKDDRILVIAGPCSIHDTDAALDYARKINQLRNEVKDKINLIMRVY
;
A
#
# COMPACT_ATOMS: atom_id res chain seq x y z
N MET A 1 -42.27 21.62 15.53
CA MET A 1 -41.96 20.70 14.40
C MET A 1 -41.23 19.49 14.94
N LYS A 2 -41.57 18.28 14.49
CA LYS A 2 -40.77 17.08 14.81
C LYS A 2 -39.53 17.08 13.92
N GLN A 3 -38.36 16.83 14.49
CA GLN A 3 -37.13 16.66 13.71
C GLN A 3 -37.23 15.37 12.89
N THR A 4 -36.97 15.47 11.58
CA THR A 4 -37.10 14.37 10.61
C THR A 4 -35.76 13.89 10.06
N TYR A 5 -34.64 14.53 10.42
CA TYR A 5 -33.29 14.19 9.96
C TYR A 5 -32.36 13.86 11.13
N ASP A 6 -31.35 13.05 10.87
CA ASP A 6 -30.31 12.60 11.82
C ASP A 6 -30.85 11.97 13.11
N VAL A 7 -32.06 11.42 13.04
CA VAL A 7 -32.83 10.93 14.21
C VAL A 7 -32.09 9.84 15.00
N ASN A 8 -31.25 9.04 14.33
CA ASN A 8 -30.46 7.96 14.94
C ASN A 8 -28.94 8.17 14.75
N VAL A 9 -28.49 9.40 14.51
CA VAL A 9 -27.06 9.70 14.38
C VAL A 9 -26.48 10.00 15.76
N LYS A 10 -25.48 9.23 16.17
CA LYS A 10 -24.81 9.43 17.47
C LYS A 10 -23.95 10.69 17.48
N GLU A 11 -23.15 10.88 16.45
CA GLU A 11 -22.26 12.03 16.29
C GLU A 11 -21.76 12.13 14.85
N PHE A 12 -21.36 13.34 14.45
CA PHE A 12 -20.57 13.58 13.25
C PHE A 12 -19.16 13.97 13.65
N LYS A 13 -18.17 13.21 13.17
CA LYS A 13 -16.75 13.51 13.39
C LYS A 13 -16.12 13.92 12.06
N PRO A 14 -15.58 15.14 11.94
CA PRO A 14 -14.84 15.53 10.75
C PRO A 14 -13.56 14.70 10.62
N LEU A 15 -13.27 14.25 9.41
CA LEU A 15 -12.02 13.56 9.08
C LEU A 15 -10.98 14.56 8.56
N VAL A 16 -9.71 14.24 8.77
CA VAL A 16 -8.60 15.00 8.18
C VAL A 16 -8.69 14.92 6.66
N SER A 17 -8.47 16.05 5.98
CA SER A 17 -8.54 16.10 4.52
C SER A 17 -7.37 15.33 3.87
N PRO A 18 -7.56 14.73 2.68
CA PRO A 18 -6.45 14.12 1.95
C PRO A 18 -5.29 15.09 1.66
N ALA A 19 -5.59 16.38 1.46
CA ALA A 19 -4.56 17.40 1.22
C ALA A 19 -3.69 17.61 2.46
N SER A 20 -4.31 17.72 3.65
CA SER A 20 -3.60 17.88 4.93
C SER A 20 -2.71 16.67 5.25
N ILE A 21 -3.13 15.44 4.92
CA ILE A 21 -2.31 14.24 5.11
C ILE A 21 -1.08 14.28 4.19
N LYS A 22 -1.27 14.64 2.91
CA LYS A 22 -0.17 14.74 1.93
C LYS A 22 0.82 15.85 2.28
N GLU A 23 0.36 16.94 2.88
CA GLU A 23 1.21 18.01 3.37
C GLU A 23 2.04 17.57 4.58
N ALA A 24 1.43 16.84 5.52
CA ALA A 24 2.11 16.32 6.71
C ALA A 24 3.09 15.17 6.38
N LEU A 25 2.81 14.39 5.34
CA LEU A 25 3.61 13.24 4.89
C LEU A 25 3.94 13.41 3.39
N PRO A 26 4.85 14.33 3.04
CA PRO A 26 5.17 14.62 1.65
C PRO A 26 5.84 13.42 0.98
N LEU A 27 5.49 13.19 -0.27
CA LEU A 27 6.11 12.18 -1.12
C LEU A 27 7.55 12.59 -1.43
N THR A 28 8.51 11.70 -1.19
CA THR A 28 9.90 11.88 -1.61
C THR A 28 10.14 11.27 -2.99
N ASP A 29 11.18 11.73 -3.68
CA ASP A 29 11.52 11.23 -5.02
C ASP A 29 11.81 9.72 -5.02
N ASP A 30 12.46 9.19 -3.98
CA ASP A 30 12.74 7.75 -3.84
C ASP A 30 11.46 6.91 -3.68
N VAL A 31 10.49 7.42 -2.92
CA VAL A 31 9.18 6.74 -2.76
C VAL A 31 8.39 6.83 -4.05
N ALA A 32 8.40 7.99 -4.72
CA ALA A 32 7.76 8.16 -6.03
C ALA A 32 8.33 7.17 -7.06
N LYS A 33 9.65 7.06 -7.13
CA LYS A 33 10.36 6.12 -8.00
C LYS A 33 9.97 4.67 -7.68
N THR A 34 9.98 4.27 -6.41
CA THR A 34 9.59 2.92 -5.98
C THR A 34 8.17 2.57 -6.43
N VAL A 35 7.22 3.51 -6.30
CA VAL A 35 5.83 3.31 -6.72
C VAL A 35 5.70 3.23 -8.23
N ILE A 36 6.37 4.12 -8.97
CA ILE A 36 6.32 4.16 -10.44
C ILE A 36 6.93 2.88 -11.03
N ASP A 37 8.13 2.50 -10.58
CA ASP A 37 8.82 1.29 -11.05
C ASP A 37 7.99 0.04 -10.74
N GLY A 38 7.42 -0.06 -9.53
CA GLY A 38 6.56 -1.17 -9.15
C GLY A 38 5.31 -1.28 -10.04
N ARG A 39 4.71 -0.14 -10.44
CA ARG A 39 3.57 -0.13 -11.38
C ARG A 39 3.98 -0.59 -12.77
N HIS A 40 5.10 -0.10 -13.29
CA HIS A 40 5.60 -0.50 -14.62
C HIS A 40 5.94 -1.99 -14.65
N ASP A 41 6.58 -2.53 -13.61
CA ASP A 41 6.87 -3.95 -13.49
C ASP A 41 5.59 -4.79 -13.54
N ILE A 42 4.58 -4.42 -12.75
CA ILE A 42 3.28 -5.13 -12.74
C ILE A 42 2.60 -5.02 -14.10
N GLU A 43 2.60 -3.84 -14.72
CA GLU A 43 2.03 -3.62 -16.05
C GLU A 43 2.69 -4.53 -17.10
N ASN A 44 4.02 -4.61 -17.10
CA ASN A 44 4.77 -5.46 -18.02
C ASN A 44 4.43 -6.94 -17.85
N ILE A 45 4.28 -7.41 -16.61
CA ILE A 45 3.86 -8.80 -16.32
C ILE A 45 2.44 -9.05 -16.84
N LEU A 46 1.51 -8.14 -16.57
CA LEU A 46 0.12 -8.27 -17.04
C LEU A 46 0.02 -8.23 -18.58
N GLN A 47 0.92 -7.50 -19.24
CA GLN A 47 1.02 -7.44 -20.69
C GLN A 47 1.87 -8.57 -21.30
N LYS A 48 2.39 -9.50 -20.48
CA LYS A 48 3.28 -10.61 -20.91
C LYS A 48 4.56 -10.14 -21.61
N LYS A 49 5.04 -8.94 -21.26
CA LYS A 49 6.36 -8.42 -21.66
C LYS A 49 7.47 -8.82 -20.68
N ASP A 50 7.07 -9.28 -19.51
CA ASP A 50 7.92 -9.80 -18.44
C ASP A 50 7.33 -11.14 -17.97
N ASP A 51 8.14 -12.20 -18.01
CA ASP A 51 7.71 -13.58 -17.72
C ASP A 51 7.78 -13.93 -16.22
N ARG A 52 8.15 -12.97 -15.35
CA ARG A 52 8.18 -13.17 -13.90
C ARG A 52 6.77 -13.37 -13.35
N ILE A 53 6.67 -14.16 -12.29
CA ILE A 53 5.41 -14.37 -11.57
C ILE A 53 5.18 -13.21 -10.61
N LEU A 54 4.05 -12.51 -10.73
CA LEU A 54 3.59 -11.54 -9.73
C LEU A 54 3.08 -12.27 -8.48
N VAL A 55 3.67 -11.97 -7.32
CA VAL A 55 3.26 -12.52 -6.02
C VAL A 55 2.97 -11.37 -5.06
N ILE A 56 1.76 -11.35 -4.50
CA ILE A 56 1.37 -10.40 -3.45
C ILE A 56 1.29 -11.18 -2.13
N ALA A 57 2.19 -10.89 -1.19
CA ALA A 57 2.31 -11.64 0.06
C ALA A 57 2.52 -10.73 1.26
N GLY A 58 1.92 -11.07 2.39
CA GLY A 58 2.03 -10.32 3.64
C GLY A 58 0.95 -10.71 4.64
N PRO A 59 0.93 -10.08 5.82
CA PRO A 59 -0.09 -10.30 6.83
C PRO A 59 -1.52 -10.08 6.29
N CYS A 60 -2.51 -10.72 6.91
CA CYS A 60 -3.90 -10.54 6.51
C CYS A 60 -4.37 -9.09 6.68
N SER A 61 -3.95 -8.46 7.79
CA SER A 61 -4.10 -7.04 8.10
C SER A 61 -2.92 -6.53 8.94
N ILE A 62 -2.61 -5.24 8.84
CA ILE A 62 -1.61 -4.56 9.65
C ILE A 62 -2.27 -3.97 10.89
N HIS A 63 -1.84 -4.45 12.06
CA HIS A 63 -2.27 -3.92 13.36
C HIS A 63 -1.08 -3.47 14.23
N ASP A 64 0.14 -3.80 13.82
CA ASP A 64 1.40 -3.46 14.49
C ASP A 64 2.40 -2.95 13.43
N THR A 65 2.80 -1.68 13.57
CA THR A 65 3.71 -1.02 12.63
C THR A 65 5.13 -1.55 12.71
N ASP A 66 5.63 -1.88 13.89
CA ASP A 66 7.01 -2.35 14.07
C ASP A 66 7.17 -3.76 13.49
N ALA A 67 6.19 -4.64 13.74
CA ALA A 67 6.14 -5.96 13.13
C ALA A 67 6.00 -5.88 11.60
N ALA A 68 5.21 -4.94 11.08
CA ALA A 68 5.07 -4.71 9.65
C ALA A 68 6.40 -4.27 9.01
N LEU A 69 7.15 -3.39 9.67
CA LEU A 69 8.46 -2.93 9.18
C LEU A 69 9.52 -4.02 9.26
N ASP A 70 9.53 -4.87 10.30
CA ASP A 70 10.41 -6.04 10.35
C ASP A 70 10.11 -7.02 9.19
N TYR A 71 8.84 -7.30 8.96
CA TYR A 71 8.40 -8.12 7.83
C TYR A 71 8.82 -7.49 6.48
N ALA A 72 8.67 -6.16 6.33
CA ALA A 72 9.06 -5.43 5.13
C ALA A 72 10.57 -5.53 4.84
N ARG A 73 11.42 -5.55 5.86
CA ARG A 73 12.88 -5.74 5.68
C ARG A 73 13.18 -7.15 5.17
N LYS A 74 12.55 -8.18 5.76
CA LYS A 74 12.72 -9.59 5.35
C LYS A 74 12.22 -9.85 3.94
N ILE A 75 11.03 -9.34 3.59
CA ILE A 75 10.48 -9.50 2.24
C ILE A 75 11.31 -8.75 1.19
N ASN A 76 11.92 -7.61 1.54
CA ASN A 76 12.80 -6.87 0.64
C ASN A 76 14.11 -7.63 0.37
N GLN A 77 14.67 -8.30 1.39
CA GLN A 77 15.80 -9.20 1.18
C GLN A 77 15.42 -10.35 0.24
N LEU A 78 14.31 -11.04 0.53
CA LEU A 78 13.82 -12.15 -0.30
C LEU A 78 13.54 -11.70 -1.74
N ARG A 79 12.96 -10.51 -1.94
CA ARG A 79 12.73 -9.91 -3.26
C ARG A 79 14.01 -9.89 -4.08
N ASN A 80 15.16 -9.54 -3.50
CA ASN A 80 16.44 -9.53 -4.21
C ASN A 80 16.92 -10.94 -4.61
N GLU A 81 16.66 -11.93 -3.77
CA GLU A 81 17.06 -13.32 -3.98
C GLU A 81 16.25 -13.99 -5.11
N VAL A 82 14.98 -13.60 -5.29
CA VAL A 82 14.06 -14.23 -6.26
C VAL A 82 13.74 -13.38 -7.49
N LYS A 83 14.33 -12.18 -7.61
CA LYS A 83 13.94 -11.14 -8.58
C LYS A 83 13.97 -11.56 -10.05
N ASP A 84 14.75 -12.59 -10.40
CA ASP A 84 14.88 -13.08 -11.78
C ASP A 84 13.67 -13.90 -12.25
N LYS A 85 12.84 -14.38 -11.31
CA LYS A 85 11.67 -15.23 -11.59
C LYS A 85 10.38 -14.73 -10.95
N ILE A 86 10.48 -13.93 -9.89
CA ILE A 86 9.32 -13.49 -9.11
C ILE A 86 9.38 -11.96 -8.93
N ASN A 87 8.26 -11.30 -9.21
CA ASN A 87 7.99 -9.94 -8.78
C ASN A 87 7.20 -9.98 -7.46
N LEU A 88 7.90 -9.82 -6.33
CA LEU A 88 7.34 -10.00 -4.99
C LEU A 88 6.89 -8.66 -4.38
N ILE A 89 5.59 -8.45 -4.20
CA ILE A 89 5.00 -7.24 -3.61
C ILE A 89 4.48 -7.52 -2.20
N MET A 90 4.83 -6.66 -1.24
CA MET A 90 4.30 -6.76 0.12
C MET A 90 2.83 -6.36 0.15
N ARG A 91 1.99 -7.19 0.75
CA ARG A 91 0.60 -6.87 1.09
C ARG A 91 0.56 -5.98 2.33
N VAL A 92 -0.12 -4.82 2.22
CA VAL A 92 -0.35 -3.87 3.32
C VAL A 92 -1.87 -3.58 3.34
N TYR A 93 -2.62 -4.44 4.03
CA TYR A 93 -4.09 -4.36 4.18
C TYR A 93 -4.48 -3.90 5.57
#